data_AF-A0A089KS35-F1
#
_entry.id   AF-A0A089KS35-F1
#
_cell.length_a   1.000
_cell.length_b   1.000
_cell.length_c   1.000
_cell.angle_alpha   90.00
_cell.angle_beta   90.00
_cell.angle_gamma   90.00
#
_symmetry.space_group_name_H-M   'P 1'
#
loop_
_entity.id
_entity.type
_entity.pdbx_description
1 polymer ?
#
loop_
_entity_poly.entity_id
_entity_poly.type
_entity_poly.pdbx_seq_one_letter_code
_entity_poly.pdbx_strand_id
1 'polypeptide(L)'
;MITNKKVWFFLILCILGIVFFRGRDAFSVLEASAFLFSADKKEELLELAYDRNPKKGYTVYLKEGDAYVPYLVVSSGYGGKALLLRRELLETTMPFNENESHMWARSQYGGYYEDSSIDQYLNGAFIGRFSQTVQAAIVHSDITITDKSSLGITGNSTIEISRKVFLLSLKELNGADSNASASEGETLPFFADDFNRRTAYLPNQEVNPYWTRTPETWETYTVFTIGPKGTGAGSADINSGVRPAFCLEGSTVYKQRSDLISGQTVFVIE
;
A
#
# COMPACT_ATOMS: atom_id res chain seq x y z
N MET A 1 10.06 39.58 9.64
CA MET A 1 10.80 39.78 10.91
C MET A 1 10.49 38.63 11.86
N ILE A 2 11.27 37.55 11.81
CA ILE A 2 11.42 36.60 12.92
C ILE A 2 12.92 36.60 13.20
N THR A 3 13.34 37.50 14.07
CA THR A 3 14.71 37.61 14.56
C THR A 3 14.98 36.40 15.44
N ASN A 4 15.66 35.40 14.88
CA ASN A 4 16.04 34.19 15.57
C ASN A 4 17.20 34.50 16.54
N LYS A 5 16.86 35.11 17.69
CA LYS A 5 17.81 35.53 18.74
C LYS A 5 18.72 34.38 19.20
N LYS A 6 18.28 33.12 19.07
CA LYS A 6 19.07 31.92 19.41
C LYS A 6 20.21 31.67 18.41
N VAL A 7 19.99 31.91 17.12
CA VAL A 7 21.01 31.72 16.07
C VAL A 7 22.11 32.76 16.20
N TRP A 8 21.75 34.00 16.52
CA TRP A 8 22.73 35.09 16.68
C TRP A 8 23.57 34.94 17.96
N PHE A 9 22.96 34.44 19.05
CA PHE A 9 23.67 34.16 20.31
C PHE A 9 24.72 33.05 20.15
N PHE A 10 24.46 32.06 19.29
CA PHE A 10 25.38 30.94 19.02
C PHE A 10 26.54 31.32 18.09
N LEU A 11 26.31 32.17 17.09
CA LEU A 11 27.37 32.70 16.23
C LEU A 11 28.42 33.50 17.02
N ILE A 12 28.00 34.23 18.05
CA ILE A 12 28.89 34.99 18.94
C ILE A 12 29.73 34.04 19.82
N LEU A 13 29.17 32.92 20.28
CA LEU A 13 29.88 31.90 21.06
C LEU A 13 30.93 31.14 20.23
N CYS A 14 30.64 30.82 18.97
CA CYS A 14 31.62 30.20 18.06
C CYS A 14 32.79 31.15 17.74
N ILE A 15 32.53 32.45 17.55
CA ILE A 15 33.59 33.43 17.28
C ILE A 15 34.45 33.68 18.53
N LEU A 16 33.86 33.70 19.74
CA LEU A 16 34.61 33.82 20.99
C LEU A 16 35.48 32.58 21.30
N GLY A 17 35.02 31.37 20.95
CA GLY A 17 35.81 30.14 21.10
C GLY A 17 37.05 30.09 20.20
N ILE A 18 36.98 30.69 19.01
CA ILE A 18 38.09 30.74 18.03
C ILE A 18 39.19 31.73 18.46
N VAL A 19 38.86 32.78 19.22
CA VAL A 19 39.83 33.80 19.64
C VAL A 19 40.64 33.38 20.88
N PHE A 20 40.13 32.46 21.72
CA PHE A 20 40.80 32.05 22.95
C PHE A 20 41.65 30.76 22.85
N PHE A 21 41.47 29.93 21.82
CA PHE A 21 42.26 28.70 21.64
C PHE A 21 43.25 28.82 20.48
N ARG A 22 44.42 29.43 20.75
CA ARG A 22 45.57 29.31 19.85
C ARG A 22 46.19 27.93 20.01
N GLY A 23 45.89 27.05 19.06
CA GLY A 23 46.65 25.83 18.80
C GLY A 23 46.02 24.56 19.38
N ARG A 24 45.85 23.58 18.50
CA ARG A 24 45.47 22.17 18.74
C ARG A 24 44.00 21.78 18.97
N ASP A 25 43.11 22.65 19.47
CA ASP A 25 41.74 22.21 19.84
C ASP A 25 40.60 22.69 18.91
N ALA A 26 40.90 23.37 17.81
CA ALA A 26 39.87 23.79 16.85
C ALA A 26 39.23 22.62 16.08
N PHE A 27 39.93 21.49 15.98
CA PHE A 27 39.48 20.32 15.21
C PHE A 27 38.43 19.49 15.97
N SER A 28 38.57 19.37 17.29
CA SER A 28 37.65 18.65 18.17
C SER A 28 36.30 19.36 18.34
N VAL A 29 36.28 20.69 18.31
CA VAL A 29 35.04 21.49 18.34
C VAL A 29 34.25 21.34 17.03
N LEU A 30 34.93 21.21 15.88
CA LEU A 30 34.28 20.98 14.59
C LEU A 30 33.64 19.59 14.51
N GLU A 31 34.34 18.54 14.95
CA GLU A 31 33.79 17.17 15.02
C GLU A 31 32.60 17.07 15.99
N ALA A 32 32.69 17.70 17.16
CA ALA A 32 31.57 17.75 18.11
C ALA A 32 30.37 18.54 17.55
N SER A 33 30.60 19.58 16.76
CA SER A 33 29.54 20.33 16.08
C SER A 33 28.91 19.54 14.93
N ALA A 34 29.68 18.76 14.16
CA ALA A 34 29.15 17.85 13.15
C ALA A 34 28.32 16.72 13.79
N PHE A 35 28.71 16.26 14.98
CA PHE A 35 27.96 15.28 15.77
C PHE A 35 26.65 15.85 16.35
N LEU A 36 26.61 17.15 16.67
CA LEU A 36 25.42 17.83 17.18
C LEU A 36 24.46 18.32 16.08
N PHE A 37 24.87 18.27 14.80
CA PHE A 37 24.04 18.60 13.64
C PHE A 37 23.71 17.40 12.75
N SER A 38 23.76 16.18 13.28
CA SER A 38 22.89 15.13 12.74
C SER A 38 21.46 15.44 13.17
N ALA A 39 20.80 16.36 12.46
CA ALA A 39 19.35 16.47 12.54
C ALA A 39 18.81 15.07 12.24
N ASP A 40 18.17 14.46 13.24
CA ASP A 40 17.65 13.10 13.20
C ASP A 40 16.90 12.91 11.88
N LYS A 41 17.55 12.25 10.91
CA LYS A 41 17.00 12.16 9.55
C LYS A 41 15.80 11.25 9.67
N LYS A 42 14.60 11.83 9.69
CA LYS A 42 13.36 11.07 9.73
C LYS A 42 13.33 10.17 8.50
N GLU A 43 13.33 8.86 8.73
CA GLU A 43 13.27 7.89 7.66
C GLU A 43 11.81 7.79 7.19
N GLU A 44 11.52 8.42 6.05
CA GLU A 44 10.18 8.50 5.49
C GLU A 44 9.85 7.28 4.63
N LEU A 45 8.59 6.86 4.68
CA LEU A 45 8.10 5.65 4.01
C LEU A 45 8.33 5.66 2.49
N LEU A 46 8.28 6.83 1.85
CA LEU A 46 8.55 6.94 0.41
C LEU A 46 9.97 6.49 0.05
N GLU A 47 10.94 6.58 0.95
CA GLU A 47 12.29 6.08 0.69
C GLU A 47 12.34 4.55 0.54
N LEU A 48 11.34 3.82 1.06
CA LEU A 48 11.21 2.36 0.95
C LEU A 48 10.37 1.94 -0.25
N ALA A 49 9.72 2.86 -0.97
CA ALA A 49 8.90 2.50 -2.11
C ALA A 49 9.74 1.82 -3.21
N TYR A 50 9.19 0.75 -3.79
CA TYR A 50 9.87 -0.03 -4.81
C TYR A 50 10.31 0.83 -6.01
N ASP A 51 9.46 1.76 -6.44
CA ASP A 51 9.73 2.68 -7.56
C ASP A 51 10.77 3.78 -7.24
N ARG A 52 11.23 3.89 -5.99
CA ARG A 52 12.31 4.81 -5.58
C ARG A 52 13.64 4.10 -5.43
N ASN A 53 13.69 3.03 -4.64
CA ASN A 53 14.92 2.30 -4.40
C ASN A 53 14.65 0.84 -4.00
N PRO A 54 14.52 -0.09 -4.96
CA PRO A 54 14.19 -1.47 -4.66
C PRO A 54 15.28 -2.19 -3.85
N LYS A 55 16.53 -1.69 -3.86
CA LYS A 55 17.66 -2.27 -3.13
C LYS A 55 17.62 -2.00 -1.62
N LYS A 56 16.89 -0.97 -1.18
CA LYS A 56 16.76 -0.64 0.26
C LYS A 56 15.87 -1.65 1.01
N GLY A 57 15.08 -2.43 0.27
CA GLY A 57 14.00 -3.22 0.81
C GLY A 57 12.71 -2.40 0.87
N TYR A 58 11.63 -3.00 0.39
CA TYR A 58 10.32 -2.36 0.23
C TYR A 58 9.25 -3.03 1.10
N THR A 59 9.66 -3.69 2.19
CA THR A 59 8.75 -4.38 3.10
C THR A 59 8.72 -3.66 4.44
N VAL A 60 7.52 -3.33 4.91
CA VAL A 60 7.24 -2.79 6.24
C VAL A 60 6.31 -3.73 6.99
N TYR A 61 6.40 -3.74 8.31
CA TYR A 61 5.56 -4.54 9.19
C TYR A 61 4.57 -3.62 9.91
N LEU A 62 3.31 -3.99 9.89
CA LEU A 62 2.23 -3.29 10.58
C LEU A 62 1.56 -4.25 11.55
N LYS A 63 1.15 -3.73 12.71
CA LYS A 63 0.39 -4.52 13.67
C LYS A 63 -1.06 -4.66 13.20
N GLU A 64 -1.44 -5.87 12.78
CA GLU A 64 -2.78 -6.26 12.32
C GLU A 64 -3.32 -7.31 13.32
N GLY A 65 -4.21 -6.89 14.22
CA GLY A 65 -4.57 -7.64 15.42
C GLY A 65 -3.37 -7.76 16.37
N ASP A 66 -3.02 -9.00 16.73
CA ASP A 66 -1.91 -9.29 17.64
C ASP A 66 -0.59 -9.61 16.92
N ALA A 67 -0.59 -9.65 15.59
CA ALA A 67 0.57 -10.03 14.79
C ALA A 67 1.14 -8.84 14.00
N TYR A 68 2.46 -8.85 13.81
CA TYR A 68 3.13 -7.98 12.82
C TYR A 68 3.06 -8.65 11.45
N VAL A 69 2.28 -8.06 10.55
CA VAL A 69 2.04 -8.57 9.21
C VAL A 69 2.85 -7.75 8.20
N PRO A 70 3.50 -8.39 7.21
CA PRO A 70 4.30 -7.71 6.21
C PRO A 70 3.46 -7.11 5.08
N TYR A 71 3.79 -5.87 4.72
CA TYR A 71 3.23 -5.08 3.63
C TYR A 71 4.35 -4.60 2.71
N LEU A 72 4.09 -4.63 1.41
CA LEU A 72 4.98 -4.17 0.36
C LEU A 72 4.67 -2.71 0.04
N VAL A 73 5.66 -1.82 0.06
CA VAL A 73 5.55 -0.44 -0.40
C VAL A 73 5.78 -0.43 -1.91
N VAL A 74 4.72 -0.63 -2.69
CA VAL A 74 4.82 -0.92 -4.14
C VAL A 74 4.92 0.34 -5.00
N SER A 75 4.51 1.50 -4.49
CA SER A 75 4.67 2.79 -5.19
C SER A 75 4.78 3.97 -4.22
N SER A 76 5.51 5.01 -4.64
CA SER A 76 5.61 6.32 -3.99
C SER A 76 4.72 7.39 -4.62
N GLY A 77 3.97 7.05 -5.68
CA GLY A 77 3.30 8.02 -6.55
C GLY A 77 1.79 7.83 -6.66
N TYR A 78 1.16 6.99 -5.84
CA TYR A 78 -0.26 6.68 -5.96
C TYR A 78 -1.11 7.83 -5.45
N GLY A 79 -1.49 8.75 -6.34
CA GLY A 79 -2.10 10.03 -5.95
C GLY A 79 -1.19 10.86 -5.03
N GLY A 80 0.13 10.77 -5.23
CA GLY A 80 1.15 11.42 -4.37
C GLY A 80 1.40 10.75 -3.02
N LYS A 81 0.83 9.56 -2.78
CA LYS A 81 0.93 8.81 -1.52
C LYS A 81 1.76 7.52 -1.69
N ALA A 82 2.15 6.93 -0.55
CA ALA A 82 2.79 5.62 -0.53
C ALA A 82 1.71 4.52 -0.61
N LEU A 83 1.74 3.70 -1.66
CA LEU A 83 0.84 2.56 -1.82
C LEU A 83 1.43 1.32 -1.14
N LEU A 84 0.71 0.77 -0.17
CA LEU A 84 1.02 -0.48 0.48
C LEU A 84 0.13 -1.60 -0.05
N LEU A 85 0.72 -2.77 -0.26
CA LEU A 85 0.03 -4.00 -0.62
C LEU A 85 0.35 -5.07 0.41
N ARG A 86 -0.66 -5.70 0.99
CA ARG A 86 -0.44 -6.83 1.91
C ARG A 86 0.35 -7.94 1.20
N ARG A 87 1.45 -8.40 1.81
CA ARG A 87 2.35 -9.37 1.16
C ARG A 87 1.63 -10.68 0.88
N GLU A 88 0.94 -11.20 1.89
CA GLU A 88 0.15 -12.43 1.88
C GLU A 88 -1.34 -12.11 1.70
N LEU A 89 -2.12 -13.12 1.34
CA LEU A 89 -3.57 -13.08 1.33
C LEU A 89 -4.11 -13.14 2.77
N LEU A 90 -5.33 -12.64 2.97
CA LEU A 90 -6.06 -12.90 4.22
C LEU A 90 -6.22 -14.42 4.42
N GLU A 91 -6.22 -14.87 5.67
CA GLU A 91 -6.39 -16.28 6.01
C GLU A 91 -7.76 -16.82 5.55
N THR A 92 -8.80 -15.99 5.69
CA THR A 92 -10.15 -16.32 5.27
C THR A 92 -10.37 -15.86 3.82
N THR A 93 -10.87 -16.76 2.99
CA THR A 93 -11.43 -16.44 1.67
C THR A 93 -12.87 -15.95 1.82
N MET A 94 -13.34 -15.11 0.90
CA MET A 94 -14.71 -14.56 0.95
C MET A 94 -15.23 -14.28 -0.46
N PRO A 95 -16.56 -14.17 -0.63
CA PRO A 95 -17.11 -13.72 -1.90
C PRO A 95 -16.72 -12.28 -2.16
N PHE A 96 -16.65 -11.93 -3.44
CA PHE A 96 -16.57 -10.54 -3.85
C PHE A 96 -17.87 -9.82 -3.47
N ASN A 97 -19.02 -10.45 -3.73
CA ASN A 97 -20.32 -9.97 -3.31
C ASN A 97 -21.20 -11.16 -2.88
N GLU A 98 -21.83 -11.06 -1.73
CA GLU A 98 -22.64 -12.13 -1.15
C GLU A 98 -23.93 -12.35 -1.94
N ASN A 99 -24.26 -13.61 -2.21
CA ASN A 99 -25.53 -14.01 -2.79
C ASN A 99 -25.88 -15.44 -2.35
N GLU A 100 -26.73 -15.56 -1.33
CA GLU A 100 -27.13 -16.85 -0.75
C GLU A 100 -27.83 -17.78 -1.75
N SER A 101 -28.46 -17.22 -2.80
CA SER A 101 -29.15 -18.02 -3.81
C SER A 101 -28.19 -18.67 -4.82
N HIS A 102 -26.93 -18.23 -4.88
CA HIS A 102 -25.96 -18.57 -5.92
C HIS A 102 -26.50 -18.37 -7.36
N MET A 103 -27.51 -17.52 -7.50
CA MET A 103 -28.17 -17.18 -8.76
C MET A 103 -28.19 -15.67 -8.92
N TRP A 104 -27.61 -15.18 -10.00
CA TRP A 104 -27.55 -13.75 -10.28
C TRP A 104 -28.67 -13.31 -11.22
N ALA A 105 -29.57 -12.48 -10.73
CA ALA A 105 -30.38 -11.65 -11.60
C ALA A 105 -29.49 -10.55 -12.20
N ARG A 106 -29.67 -10.24 -13.49
CA ARG A 106 -28.88 -9.22 -14.19
C ARG A 106 -28.88 -7.85 -13.49
N SER A 107 -29.96 -7.52 -12.79
CA SER A 107 -30.12 -6.27 -12.04
C SER A 107 -29.36 -6.20 -10.72
N GLN A 108 -28.75 -7.30 -10.26
CA GLN A 108 -28.02 -7.34 -8.98
C GLN A 108 -26.56 -6.89 -9.11
N TYR A 109 -25.98 -6.90 -10.32
CA TYR A 109 -24.62 -6.42 -10.57
C TYR A 109 -23.57 -7.00 -9.60
N GLY A 110 -23.56 -8.32 -9.43
CA GLY A 110 -22.66 -9.01 -8.48
C GLY A 110 -21.18 -8.64 -8.61
N GLY A 111 -20.70 -8.32 -9.81
CA GLY A 111 -19.30 -7.97 -10.07
C GLY A 111 -18.97 -6.50 -9.86
N TYR A 112 -19.96 -5.65 -9.57
CA TYR A 112 -19.72 -4.22 -9.35
C TYR A 112 -19.00 -4.01 -8.01
N TYR A 113 -17.89 -3.27 -8.03
CA TYR A 113 -16.99 -3.16 -6.88
C TYR A 113 -17.51 -2.26 -5.76
N GLU A 114 -17.99 -1.06 -6.09
CA GLU A 114 -18.46 -0.10 -5.09
C GLU A 114 -19.65 -0.67 -4.31
N ASP A 115 -19.54 -0.66 -2.98
CA ASP A 115 -20.51 -1.17 -2.03
C ASP A 115 -20.75 -2.70 -2.09
N SER A 116 -19.90 -3.44 -2.80
CA SER A 116 -19.84 -4.91 -2.70
C SER A 116 -19.52 -5.39 -1.29
N SER A 117 -19.86 -6.64 -0.96
CA SER A 117 -19.53 -7.23 0.35
C SER A 117 -18.04 -7.11 0.69
N ILE A 118 -17.14 -7.29 -0.28
CA ILE A 118 -15.70 -7.16 -0.07
C ILE A 118 -15.27 -5.70 0.16
N ASP A 119 -15.84 -4.74 -0.57
CA ASP A 119 -15.55 -3.30 -0.37
C ASP A 119 -15.97 -2.85 1.04
N GLN A 120 -17.16 -3.26 1.49
CA GLN A 120 -17.67 -3.00 2.82
C GLN A 120 -16.82 -3.67 3.91
N TYR A 121 -16.40 -4.92 3.70
CA TYR A 121 -15.50 -5.61 4.63
C TYR A 121 -14.16 -4.88 4.77
N LEU A 122 -13.54 -4.49 3.66
CA LEU A 122 -12.23 -3.82 3.63
C LEU A 122 -12.27 -2.48 4.36
N ASN A 123 -13.33 -1.69 4.15
CA ASN A 123 -13.47 -0.36 4.76
C ASN A 123 -14.18 -0.36 6.11
N GLY A 124 -14.64 -1.52 6.59
CA GLY A 124 -15.28 -1.71 7.89
C GLY A 124 -14.45 -2.62 8.81
N ALA A 125 -14.69 -3.92 8.75
CA ALA A 125 -14.10 -4.89 9.66
C ALA A 125 -12.57 -4.99 9.53
N PHE A 126 -12.03 -4.96 8.30
CA PHE A 126 -10.60 -5.11 8.08
C PHE A 126 -9.80 -3.93 8.60
N ILE A 127 -10.21 -2.68 8.32
CA ILE A 127 -9.47 -1.50 8.80
C ILE A 127 -9.42 -1.43 10.33
N GLY A 128 -10.46 -1.93 11.01
CA GLY A 128 -10.53 -2.03 12.47
C GLY A 128 -9.49 -2.97 13.10
N ARG A 129 -8.78 -3.77 12.29
CA ARG A 129 -7.71 -4.68 12.76
C ARG A 129 -6.40 -3.96 13.08
N PHE A 130 -6.16 -2.77 12.54
CA PHE A 130 -4.92 -2.04 12.77
C PHE A 130 -4.90 -1.32 14.12
N SER A 131 -3.73 -0.92 14.61
CA SER A 131 -3.64 0.00 15.76
C SER A 131 -4.30 1.34 15.45
N GLN A 132 -4.73 2.09 16.47
CA GLN A 132 -5.34 3.41 16.27
C GLN A 132 -4.41 4.38 15.52
N THR A 133 -3.10 4.30 15.77
CA THR A 133 -2.08 5.09 15.05
C THR A 133 -2.09 4.77 13.56
N VAL A 134 -2.04 3.48 13.21
CA VAL A 134 -2.03 3.04 11.80
C VAL A 134 -3.36 3.39 11.13
N GLN A 135 -4.50 3.14 11.79
CA GLN A 135 -5.82 3.52 11.27
C GLN A 135 -5.93 5.02 10.96
N ALA A 136 -5.35 5.86 11.81
CA ALA A 136 -5.33 7.31 11.60
C ALA A 136 -4.39 7.74 10.46
N ALA A 137 -3.34 6.95 10.19
CA ALA A 137 -2.40 7.19 9.09
C ALA A 137 -2.91 6.67 7.73
N ILE A 138 -3.87 5.75 7.71
CA ILE A 138 -4.52 5.28 6.46
C ILE A 138 -5.41 6.39 5.91
N VAL A 139 -5.03 6.86 4.72
CA VAL A 139 -5.69 7.96 4.02
C VAL A 139 -6.63 7.46 2.94
N HIS A 140 -7.62 8.29 2.61
CA HIS A 140 -8.47 8.06 1.45
C HIS A 140 -7.64 8.12 0.16
N SER A 141 -7.91 7.21 -0.75
CA SER A 141 -7.33 7.14 -2.09
C SER A 141 -8.46 7.16 -3.09
N ASP A 142 -8.30 7.99 -4.12
CA ASP A 142 -9.19 7.97 -5.26
C ASP A 142 -8.72 6.85 -6.18
N ILE A 143 -9.63 5.91 -6.45
CA ILE A 143 -9.37 4.73 -7.27
C ILE A 143 -10.35 4.72 -8.43
N THR A 144 -9.83 4.37 -9.60
CA THR A 144 -10.64 4.12 -10.78
C THR A 144 -11.27 2.74 -10.70
N ILE A 145 -12.57 2.66 -10.94
CA ILE A 145 -13.34 1.42 -11.07
C ILE A 145 -14.16 1.43 -12.35
N THR A 146 -14.56 0.25 -12.81
CA THR A 146 -15.44 0.06 -13.95
C THR A 146 -16.82 0.61 -13.60
N ASP A 147 -17.36 1.45 -14.48
CA ASP A 147 -18.71 1.99 -14.33
C ASP A 147 -19.72 0.83 -14.38
N LYS A 148 -20.71 0.85 -13.47
CA LYS A 148 -21.80 -0.14 -13.42
C LYS A 148 -22.50 -0.29 -14.78
N SER A 149 -22.60 0.81 -15.53
CA SER A 149 -23.22 0.83 -16.87
C SER A 149 -22.48 -0.01 -17.90
N SER A 150 -21.19 -0.31 -17.69
CA SER A 150 -20.37 -1.16 -18.57
C SER A 150 -20.65 -2.66 -18.41
N LEU A 151 -21.26 -3.08 -17.31
CA LEU A 151 -21.46 -4.50 -16.98
C LEU A 151 -22.55 -5.16 -17.82
N GLY A 152 -22.27 -6.37 -18.31
CA GLY A 152 -23.17 -7.15 -19.15
C GLY A 152 -23.25 -6.69 -20.61
N ILE A 153 -22.49 -5.67 -20.99
CA ILE A 153 -22.48 -5.09 -22.35
C ILE A 153 -21.08 -4.91 -22.91
N THR A 154 -20.04 -5.41 -22.22
CA THR A 154 -18.64 -5.26 -22.65
C THR A 154 -18.25 -3.78 -22.77
N GLY A 155 -18.75 -2.95 -21.86
CA GLY A 155 -18.42 -1.53 -21.81
C GLY A 155 -17.02 -1.30 -21.23
N ASN A 156 -16.46 -0.12 -21.51
CA ASN A 156 -15.13 0.27 -21.03
C ASN A 156 -15.14 1.59 -20.24
N SER A 157 -16.31 2.11 -19.89
CA SER A 157 -16.45 3.30 -19.05
C SER A 157 -15.98 3.02 -17.63
N THR A 158 -15.37 4.02 -17.02
CA THR A 158 -14.88 4.01 -15.64
C THR A 158 -15.38 5.23 -14.88
N ILE A 159 -15.40 5.10 -13.55
CA ILE A 159 -15.66 6.20 -12.60
C ILE A 159 -14.58 6.19 -11.52
N GLU A 160 -14.51 7.28 -10.75
CA GLU A 160 -13.64 7.38 -9.59
C GLU A 160 -14.45 7.27 -8.30
N ILE A 161 -13.94 6.49 -7.34
CA ILE A 161 -14.48 6.40 -5.99
C ILE A 161 -13.36 6.62 -4.97
N SER A 162 -13.71 7.08 -3.78
CA SER A 162 -12.74 7.28 -2.70
C SER A 162 -12.86 6.18 -1.66
N ARG A 163 -11.75 5.48 -1.36
CA ARG A 163 -11.67 4.38 -0.38
C ARG A 163 -10.39 4.44 0.43
N LYS A 164 -10.43 3.96 1.67
CA LYS A 164 -9.23 3.83 2.50
C LYS A 164 -8.47 2.54 2.17
N VAL A 165 -9.21 1.44 2.06
CA VAL A 165 -8.68 0.12 1.73
C VAL A 165 -9.38 -0.38 0.47
N PHE A 166 -8.62 -0.97 -0.44
CA PHE A 166 -9.13 -1.44 -1.73
C PHE A 166 -8.36 -2.66 -2.25
N LEU A 167 -8.89 -3.28 -3.30
CA LEU A 167 -8.16 -4.28 -4.10
C LEU A 167 -7.48 -3.60 -5.27
N LEU A 168 -6.29 -4.06 -5.66
CA LEU A 168 -5.68 -3.60 -6.91
C LEU A 168 -6.50 -4.04 -8.12
N SER A 169 -6.50 -3.22 -9.17
CA SER A 169 -7.15 -3.57 -10.44
C SER A 169 -6.32 -4.61 -11.21
N LEU A 170 -6.96 -5.26 -12.16
CA LEU A 170 -6.28 -6.13 -13.12
C LEU A 170 -5.16 -5.37 -13.85
N LYS A 171 -5.40 -4.10 -14.24
CA LYS A 171 -4.41 -3.27 -14.94
C LYS A 171 -3.20 -2.95 -14.07
N GLU A 172 -3.42 -2.53 -12.82
CA GLU A 172 -2.36 -2.25 -11.85
C GLU A 172 -1.44 -3.47 -11.62
N LEU A 173 -2.00 -4.67 -11.69
CA LEU A 173 -1.31 -5.96 -11.56
C LEU A 173 -0.62 -6.43 -12.85
N ASN A 174 -0.50 -5.55 -13.85
CA ASN A 174 0.04 -5.86 -15.18
C ASN A 174 -0.77 -6.97 -15.91
N GLY A 175 -2.07 -7.05 -15.65
CA GLY A 175 -2.97 -7.99 -16.32
C GLY A 175 -3.04 -7.71 -17.82
N ALA A 176 -3.31 -8.77 -18.59
CA ALA A 176 -3.47 -8.65 -20.04
C ALA A 176 -4.71 -7.80 -20.37
N ASP A 177 -4.59 -6.97 -21.42
CA ASP A 177 -5.73 -6.22 -21.93
C ASP A 177 -6.81 -7.18 -22.45
N SER A 178 -8.06 -6.92 -22.10
CA SER A 178 -9.22 -7.68 -22.55
C SER A 178 -10.30 -6.73 -23.05
N ASN A 179 -11.01 -7.12 -24.11
CA ASN A 179 -12.20 -6.40 -24.54
C ASN A 179 -13.28 -6.39 -23.46
N ALA A 180 -13.24 -7.35 -22.52
CA ALA A 180 -14.17 -7.47 -21.41
C ALA A 180 -13.64 -6.82 -20.11
N SER A 181 -12.66 -5.92 -20.17
CA SER A 181 -12.15 -5.18 -19.00
C SER A 181 -12.04 -3.69 -19.31
N ALA A 182 -12.53 -2.83 -18.42
CA ALA A 182 -12.20 -1.42 -18.48
C ALA A 182 -10.77 -1.17 -17.95
N SER A 183 -10.13 -0.10 -18.40
CA SER A 183 -8.78 0.25 -17.93
C SER A 183 -8.86 1.03 -16.63
N GLU A 184 -8.71 0.32 -15.51
CA GLU A 184 -8.75 0.89 -14.17
C GLU A 184 -7.35 1.24 -13.65
N GLY A 185 -6.93 2.50 -13.80
CA GLY A 185 -5.60 2.96 -13.36
C GLY A 185 -4.46 2.54 -14.29
N GLU A 186 -3.24 2.57 -13.77
CA GLU A 186 -2.00 2.33 -14.52
C GLU A 186 -1.20 1.15 -13.96
N THR A 187 -0.47 0.45 -14.82
CA THR A 187 0.38 -0.68 -14.40
C THR A 187 1.45 -0.22 -13.41
N LEU A 188 1.54 -0.88 -12.25
CA LEU A 188 2.55 -0.56 -11.25
C LEU A 188 3.92 -1.13 -11.66
N PRO A 189 5.02 -0.35 -11.58
CA PRO A 189 6.37 -0.83 -11.91
C PRO A 189 6.76 -2.13 -11.19
N PHE A 190 6.27 -2.31 -9.95
CA PHE A 190 6.48 -3.52 -9.17
C PHE A 190 6.08 -4.81 -9.92
N PHE A 191 4.99 -4.79 -10.68
CA PHE A 191 4.49 -5.94 -11.46
C PHE A 191 4.93 -5.92 -12.93
N ALA A 192 5.28 -4.75 -13.47
CA ALA A 192 5.85 -4.63 -14.81
C ALA A 192 7.24 -5.29 -14.88
N ASP A 193 8.07 -5.05 -13.86
CA ASP A 193 9.45 -5.57 -13.82
C ASP A 193 9.52 -7.09 -13.68
N ASP A 194 8.58 -7.68 -12.94
CA ASP A 194 8.45 -9.13 -12.76
C ASP A 194 7.00 -9.50 -12.49
N PHE A 195 6.37 -9.99 -13.54
CA PHE A 195 4.99 -10.42 -13.57
C PHE A 195 4.69 -11.55 -12.57
N ASN A 196 5.67 -12.34 -12.13
CA ASN A 196 5.45 -13.43 -11.19
C ASN A 196 5.13 -12.93 -9.76
N ARG A 197 5.45 -11.67 -9.44
CA ARG A 197 5.19 -11.05 -8.13
C ARG A 197 3.72 -10.87 -7.80
N ARG A 198 2.84 -11.02 -8.80
CA ARG A 198 1.39 -11.05 -8.59
C ARG A 198 0.93 -12.34 -7.90
N THR A 199 1.73 -13.40 -7.91
CA THR A 199 1.46 -14.62 -7.14
C THR A 199 1.41 -14.28 -5.67
N ALA A 200 0.32 -14.67 -5.01
CA ALA A 200 0.09 -14.40 -3.60
C ALA A 200 -0.17 -15.70 -2.86
N TYR A 201 0.21 -15.72 -1.59
CA TYR A 201 0.19 -16.88 -0.73
C TYR A 201 -0.72 -16.61 0.46
N LEU A 202 -1.48 -17.61 0.87
CA LEU A 202 -2.09 -17.64 2.20
C LEU A 202 -1.00 -17.67 3.28
N PRO A 203 -1.31 -17.34 4.55
CA PRO A 203 -0.32 -17.39 5.63
C PRO A 203 0.37 -18.76 5.79
N ASN A 204 -0.35 -19.84 5.46
CA ASN A 204 0.15 -21.22 5.44
C ASN A 204 1.08 -21.56 4.24
N GLN A 205 1.45 -20.56 3.42
CA GLN A 205 2.28 -20.68 2.22
C GLN A 205 1.65 -21.42 1.04
N GLU A 206 0.34 -21.65 1.07
CA GLU A 206 -0.40 -22.16 -0.08
C GLU A 206 -0.68 -21.03 -1.08
N VAL A 207 -0.44 -21.29 -2.37
CA VAL A 207 -0.82 -20.35 -3.44
C VAL A 207 -2.32 -20.44 -3.67
N ASN A 208 -3.01 -19.30 -3.63
CA ASN A 208 -4.46 -19.23 -3.84
C ASN A 208 -4.82 -18.11 -4.84
N PRO A 209 -5.81 -18.30 -5.72
CA PRO A 209 -6.37 -17.20 -6.47
C PRO A 209 -6.92 -16.11 -5.54
N TYR A 210 -6.90 -14.87 -6.00
CA TYR A 210 -7.49 -13.76 -5.26
C TYR A 210 -8.21 -12.77 -6.17
N TRP A 211 -9.17 -12.07 -5.61
CA TRP A 211 -9.96 -11.05 -6.29
C TRP A 211 -9.12 -9.83 -6.68
N THR A 212 -9.36 -9.33 -7.89
CA THR A 212 -9.07 -7.93 -8.26
C THR A 212 -10.32 -7.09 -8.05
N ARG A 213 -10.21 -5.75 -8.11
CA ARG A 213 -11.41 -4.89 -8.18
C ARG A 213 -12.08 -4.86 -9.56
N THR A 214 -11.44 -5.43 -10.58
CA THR A 214 -11.90 -5.35 -11.97
C THR A 214 -12.94 -6.42 -12.28
N PRO A 215 -14.18 -6.05 -12.61
CA PRO A 215 -15.15 -7.00 -13.14
C PRO A 215 -14.79 -7.46 -14.55
N GLU A 216 -15.29 -8.63 -14.93
CA GLU A 216 -15.40 -8.99 -16.34
C GLU A 216 -16.73 -8.45 -16.86
N THR A 217 -16.67 -7.53 -17.83
CA THR A 217 -17.83 -6.75 -18.30
C THR A 217 -18.75 -7.51 -19.26
N TRP A 218 -18.43 -8.76 -19.57
CA TRP A 218 -19.29 -9.64 -20.38
C TRP A 218 -20.58 -10.01 -19.64
N GLU A 219 -20.45 -10.34 -18.35
CA GLU A 219 -21.59 -10.58 -17.45
C GLU A 219 -21.71 -9.44 -16.43
N THR A 220 -22.76 -9.49 -15.62
CA THR A 220 -22.95 -8.53 -14.51
C THR A 220 -22.41 -9.04 -13.18
N TYR A 221 -21.89 -10.26 -13.12
CA TYR A 221 -21.58 -10.96 -11.88
C TYR A 221 -20.22 -11.66 -11.87
N THR A 222 -19.40 -11.52 -12.91
CA THR A 222 -18.06 -12.12 -12.96
C THR A 222 -16.97 -11.11 -12.65
N VAL A 223 -15.92 -11.55 -11.97
CA VAL A 223 -14.80 -10.70 -11.53
C VAL A 223 -13.48 -11.38 -11.86
N PHE A 224 -12.50 -10.58 -12.31
CA PHE A 224 -11.16 -11.10 -12.59
C PHE A 224 -10.44 -11.50 -11.30
N THR A 225 -9.76 -12.64 -11.38
CA THR A 225 -8.88 -13.17 -10.34
C THR A 225 -7.45 -13.31 -10.84
N ILE A 226 -6.50 -13.21 -9.93
CA ILE A 226 -5.11 -13.58 -10.19
C ILE A 226 -4.81 -14.88 -9.44
N GLY A 227 -4.44 -15.91 -10.17
CA GLY A 227 -4.07 -17.22 -9.63
C GLY A 227 -2.70 -17.72 -10.12
N PRO A 228 -2.29 -18.92 -9.68
CA PRO A 228 -0.96 -19.48 -10.00
C PRO A 228 -0.70 -19.68 -11.49
N LYS A 229 -1.75 -19.94 -12.27
CA LYS A 229 -1.67 -20.14 -13.73
C LYS A 229 -1.95 -18.86 -14.52
N GLY A 230 -2.21 -17.78 -13.82
CA GLY A 230 -2.38 -16.44 -14.36
C GLY A 230 -3.75 -15.84 -14.09
N THR A 231 -4.26 -15.07 -15.04
CA THR A 231 -5.54 -14.36 -14.88
C THR A 231 -6.69 -15.32 -15.17
N GLY A 232 -7.71 -15.32 -14.31
CA GLY A 232 -8.97 -16.04 -14.50
C GLY A 232 -10.16 -15.14 -14.19
N ALA A 233 -11.36 -15.70 -14.26
CA ALA A 233 -12.59 -15.04 -13.84
C ALA A 233 -13.42 -15.99 -12.97
N GLY A 234 -14.15 -15.44 -12.01
CA GLY A 234 -15.03 -16.18 -11.12
C GLY A 234 -16.35 -15.45 -10.90
N SER A 235 -17.42 -16.21 -10.61
CA SER A 235 -18.69 -15.63 -10.18
C SER A 235 -18.51 -14.95 -8.82
N ALA A 236 -19.09 -13.75 -8.63
CA ALA A 236 -18.81 -12.90 -7.47
C ALA A 236 -19.16 -13.52 -6.11
N ASP A 237 -20.02 -14.54 -6.08
CA ASP A 237 -20.48 -15.25 -4.89
C ASP A 237 -19.58 -16.43 -4.47
N ILE A 238 -18.58 -16.80 -5.27
CA ILE A 238 -17.63 -17.85 -4.87
C ILE A 238 -16.59 -17.29 -3.90
N ASN A 239 -16.03 -18.14 -3.04
CA ASN A 239 -14.93 -17.69 -2.18
C ASN A 239 -13.61 -17.63 -2.96
N SER A 240 -12.91 -16.51 -2.85
CA SER A 240 -11.53 -16.36 -3.32
C SER A 240 -10.67 -15.62 -2.29
N GLY A 241 -9.36 -15.63 -2.49
CA GLY A 241 -8.42 -14.89 -1.66
C GLY A 241 -8.64 -13.39 -1.74
N VAL A 242 -8.19 -12.69 -0.69
CA VAL A 242 -8.29 -11.23 -0.58
C VAL A 242 -6.90 -10.67 -0.30
N ARG A 243 -6.48 -9.70 -1.12
CA ARG A 243 -5.19 -9.02 -0.97
C ARG A 243 -5.38 -7.51 -0.83
N PRO A 244 -5.55 -7.01 0.41
CA PRO A 244 -5.81 -5.59 0.65
C PRO A 244 -4.63 -4.70 0.25
N ALA A 245 -4.95 -3.54 -0.30
CA ALA A 245 -4.05 -2.43 -0.55
C ALA A 245 -4.63 -1.15 0.07
N PHE A 246 -3.76 -0.22 0.47
CA PHE A 246 -4.14 1.08 1.00
C PHE A 246 -2.97 2.06 0.90
N CYS A 247 -3.27 3.35 1.03
CA CYS A 247 -2.25 4.38 1.05
C CYS A 247 -1.98 4.92 2.45
N LEU A 248 -0.72 5.25 2.70
CA LEU A 248 -0.29 6.09 3.81
C LEU A 248 0.29 7.40 3.26
N GLU A 249 0.28 8.45 4.08
CA GLU A 249 0.99 9.69 3.74
C GLU A 249 2.47 9.39 3.50
N GLY A 250 3.04 10.07 2.50
CA GLY A 250 4.44 9.87 2.15
C GLY A 250 5.41 10.21 3.29
N SER A 251 5.03 11.19 4.12
CA SER A 251 5.76 11.62 5.31
C SER A 251 5.62 10.67 6.50
N THR A 252 4.89 9.55 6.38
CA THR A 252 4.82 8.55 7.44
C THR A 252 6.22 8.03 7.74
N VAL A 253 6.60 8.08 9.02
CA VAL A 253 7.92 7.64 9.48
C VAL A 253 7.87 6.16 9.82
N TYR A 254 8.89 5.41 9.43
CA TYR A 254 9.07 4.03 9.85
C TYR A 254 10.20 3.93 10.89
N LYS A 255 10.20 2.84 11.65
CA LYS A 255 11.26 2.51 12.61
C LYS A 255 11.94 1.20 12.24
N GLN A 256 13.20 1.05 12.63
CA GLN A 256 13.92 -0.21 12.51
C GLN A 256 13.80 -1.02 13.80
N ARG A 257 13.51 -2.32 13.67
CA ARG A 257 13.43 -3.26 14.81
C ARG A 257 14.16 -4.56 14.48
N SER A 258 14.94 -5.07 15.42
CA SER A 258 15.71 -6.32 15.26
C SER A 258 15.16 -7.47 16.10
N ASP A 259 14.08 -7.24 16.84
CA ASP A 259 13.51 -8.20 17.78
C ASP A 259 12.26 -8.92 17.25
N LEU A 260 11.70 -8.48 16.13
CA LEU A 260 10.53 -9.11 15.50
C LEU A 260 10.88 -10.37 14.70
N ILE A 261 12.03 -10.38 14.02
CA ILE A 261 12.49 -11.51 13.22
C ILE A 261 13.93 -11.80 13.62
N SER A 262 14.16 -13.03 14.11
CA SER A 262 15.49 -13.45 14.56
C SER A 262 16.52 -13.30 13.44
N GLY A 263 17.59 -12.56 13.72
CA GLY A 263 18.68 -12.31 12.79
C GLY A 263 18.39 -11.29 11.69
N GLN A 264 17.30 -10.53 11.76
CA GLN A 264 16.94 -9.52 10.76
C GLN A 264 16.48 -8.21 11.40
N THR A 265 16.98 -7.09 10.87
CA THR A 265 16.39 -5.77 11.13
C THR A 265 15.29 -5.52 10.11
N VAL A 266 14.09 -5.22 10.60
CA VAL A 266 12.89 -4.96 9.79
C VAL A 266 12.37 -3.54 9.99
N PHE A 267 11.63 -3.03 9.00
CA PHE A 267 10.97 -1.72 9.08
C PHE A 267 9.55 -1.87 9.62
N VAL A 268 9.13 -0.99 10.54
CA VAL A 268 7.85 -1.07 11.25
C VAL A 268 7.14 0.29 11.25
N ILE A 269 5.81 0.27 11.11
CA ILE A 269 4.95 1.44 11.29
C ILE A 269 4.02 1.17 12.47
N GLU A 270 4.01 2.06 13.46
CA GLU A 270 3.30 1.92 14.74
C GLU A 270 2.78 3.24 15.30
#